data_AF-A0A969QTL1-F1
#
_entry.id   AF-A0A969QTL1-F1
#
_cell.length_a   1.000
_cell.length_b   1.000
_cell.length_c   1.000
_cell.angle_alpha   90.00
_cell.angle_beta   90.00
_cell.angle_gamma   90.00
#
_symmetry.space_group_name_H-M   'P 1'
#
loop_
_entity.id
_entity.type
_entity.pdbx_description
1 polymer ?
#
loop_
_entity_poly.entity_id
_entity_poly.type
_entity_poly.pdbx_seq_one_letter_code
_entity_poly.pdbx_strand_id
1 'polypeptide(L)'
;MHKQIWVVCRGKEEETYFDHLKKEIEERQADTRAELDGMDAGTRQALEGFRAGSYIRVRLTQAPCELVECFNPSNPVLVGGLGQGEEKVGYMHLRMKRHRWFPKLLKNLDPLVLSAGWRRYQTLPVLSQEDNNGRHRMLKYT
;
A
#
# COMPACT_ATOMS: atom_id res chain seq x y z
N MET A 1 5.74 63.43 16.24
CA MET A 1 6.11 62.01 16.05
C MET A 1 4.85 61.15 16.15
N HIS A 2 4.20 60.87 15.04
CA HIS A 2 3.02 60.01 14.99
C HIS A 2 3.45 58.54 14.92
N LYS A 3 3.09 57.73 15.92
CA LYS A 3 3.21 56.27 15.87
C LYS A 3 1.96 55.73 15.18
N GLN A 4 2.09 55.31 13.92
CA GLN A 4 1.08 54.46 13.27
C GLN A 4 1.13 53.08 13.92
N ILE A 5 0.06 52.74 14.64
CA ILE A 5 -0.21 51.38 15.11
C ILE A 5 -0.77 50.62 13.90
N TRP A 6 0.00 49.65 13.38
CA TRP A 6 -0.50 48.71 12.38
C TRP A 6 -1.35 47.66 13.09
N VAL A 7 -2.67 47.77 12.93
CA VAL A 7 -3.58 46.66 13.25
C VAL A 7 -3.44 45.65 12.12
N VAL A 8 -2.69 44.58 12.37
CA VAL A 8 -2.69 43.41 11.48
C VAL A 8 -4.04 42.73 11.65
N CYS A 9 -4.96 42.95 10.70
CA CYS A 9 -6.13 42.10 10.55
C CYS A 9 -5.64 40.68 10.22
N ARG A 10 -5.59 39.79 11.22
CA ARG A 10 -5.56 38.36 10.98
C ARG A 10 -6.89 38.01 10.30
N GLY A 11 -6.85 37.82 8.98
CA GLY A 11 -7.96 37.21 8.25
C GLY A 11 -8.29 35.88 8.92
N LYS A 12 -9.58 35.63 9.18
CA LYS A 12 -10.05 34.32 9.62
C LYS A 12 -9.65 33.32 8.53
N GLU A 13 -8.85 32.33 8.87
CA GLU A 13 -8.66 31.16 8.00
C GLU A 13 -10.03 30.49 7.86
N GLU A 14 -10.66 30.64 6.70
CA GLU A 14 -11.89 29.93 6.38
C GLU A 14 -11.56 28.44 6.30
N GLU A 15 -12.30 27.61 7.03
CA GLU A 15 -12.08 26.16 7.03
C GLU A 15 -12.15 25.64 5.60
N THR A 16 -11.05 25.06 5.12
CA THR A 16 -11.03 24.55 3.75
C THR A 16 -11.85 23.26 3.67
N TYR A 17 -12.39 22.96 2.49
CA TYR A 17 -13.11 21.70 2.24
C TYR A 17 -12.29 20.46 2.68
N PHE A 18 -10.96 20.52 2.54
CA PHE A 18 -10.05 19.48 3.02
C PHE A 18 -10.08 19.31 4.54
N ASP A 19 -10.19 20.40 5.30
CA ASP A 19 -10.25 20.36 6.76
C ASP A 19 -11.57 19.76 7.23
N HIS A 20 -12.68 20.06 6.55
CA HIS A 20 -13.97 19.42 6.81
C HIS A 20 -13.92 17.91 6.57
N LEU A 21 -13.35 17.46 5.44
CA LEU A 21 -13.21 16.03 5.15
C LEU A 21 -12.32 15.31 6.17
N LYS A 22 -11.23 15.94 6.64
CA LYS A 22 -10.39 15.37 7.70
C LYS A 22 -11.16 15.21 9.00
N LYS A 23 -11.89 16.25 9.42
CA LYS A 23 -12.73 16.21 10.62
C LYS A 23 -13.76 15.08 10.53
N GLU A 24 -14.47 14.94 9.41
CA GLU A 24 -15.43 13.84 9.24
C GLU A 24 -14.77 12.45 9.36
N ILE A 25 -13.56 12.28 8.82
CA ILE A 25 -12.82 11.01 8.92
C ILE A 25 -12.40 10.76 10.37
N GLU A 26 -11.90 11.78 11.07
CA GLU A 26 -11.47 11.69 12.46
C GLU A 26 -12.64 11.42 13.41
N GLU A 27 -13.78 12.08 13.22
CA GLU A 27 -15.03 11.85 13.97
C GLU A 27 -15.51 10.42 13.80
N ARG A 28 -15.62 9.93 12.55
CA ARG A 28 -16.01 8.53 12.30
C ARG A 28 -15.06 7.53 12.96
N GLN A 29 -13.75 7.81 12.93
CA GLN A 29 -12.75 6.97 13.59
C GLN A 29 -12.88 7.00 15.12
N ALA A 30 -13.14 8.18 15.69
CA ALA A 30 -13.34 8.36 17.13
C ALA A 30 -14.60 7.64 17.62
N ASP A 31 -15.71 7.79 16.89
CA ASP A 31 -16.98 7.13 17.19
C ASP A 31 -16.84 5.61 17.14
N THR A 32 -16.25 5.07 16.06
CA THR A 32 -15.98 3.64 15.92
C THR A 32 -15.14 3.12 17.09
N ARG A 33 -14.12 3.88 17.49
CA ARG A 33 -13.25 3.50 18.61
C ARG A 33 -13.99 3.52 19.95
N ALA A 34 -14.82 4.54 20.19
CA ALA A 34 -15.61 4.66 21.41
C ALA A 34 -16.63 3.50 21.54
N GLU A 35 -17.28 3.13 20.44
CA GLU A 35 -18.20 1.98 20.41
C GLU A 35 -17.48 0.67 20.71
N LEU A 36 -16.31 0.44 20.11
CA LEU A 36 -15.52 -0.78 20.32
C LEU A 36 -14.93 -0.88 21.73
N ASP A 37 -14.54 0.25 22.35
CA ASP A 37 -14.00 0.27 23.71
C ASP A 37 -15.08 -0.02 24.78
N GLY A 38 -16.36 0.19 24.47
CA GLY A 38 -17.49 -0.16 25.34
C GLY A 38 -17.90 -1.65 25.29
N MET A 39 -17.37 -2.42 24.35
CA MET A 39 -17.68 -3.85 24.21
C MET A 39 -16.79 -4.73 25.09
N ASP A 40 -17.26 -5.96 25.39
CA ASP A 40 -16.45 -6.96 26.08
C ASP A 40 -15.19 -7.32 25.28
N ALA A 41 -14.12 -7.73 25.98
CA ALA A 41 -12.83 -8.01 25.37
C ALA A 41 -12.90 -9.14 24.33
N GLY A 42 -13.72 -10.18 24.57
CA GLY A 42 -13.86 -11.32 23.66
C GLY A 42 -14.57 -10.96 22.36
N THR A 43 -15.70 -10.23 22.46
CA THR A 43 -16.46 -9.78 21.29
C THR A 43 -15.68 -8.75 20.48
N ARG A 44 -14.97 -7.83 21.15
CA ARG A 44 -14.10 -6.84 20.51
C ARG A 44 -13.01 -7.50 19.67
N GLN A 45 -12.32 -8.50 20.21
CA GLN A 45 -11.25 -9.20 19.48
C GLN A 45 -11.80 -9.96 18.25
N ALA A 46 -13.01 -10.50 18.32
CA ALA A 46 -13.63 -11.20 17.20
C ALA A 46 -14.05 -10.24 16.06
N LEU A 47 -14.45 -9.01 16.39
CA LEU A 47 -14.89 -7.99 15.41
C LEU A 47 -13.72 -7.21 14.80
N GLU A 48 -12.85 -6.64 15.64
CA GLU A 48 -11.74 -5.78 15.21
C GLU A 48 -10.47 -6.57 14.86
N GLY A 49 -10.29 -7.74 15.47
CA GLY A 49 -9.02 -8.46 15.48
C GLY A 49 -8.04 -7.88 16.49
N PHE A 50 -6.75 -7.93 16.15
CA PHE A 50 -5.68 -7.38 16.99
C PHE A 50 -5.34 -5.94 16.57
N ARG A 51 -5.34 -5.02 17.54
CA ARG A 51 -4.96 -3.62 17.32
C ARG A 51 -3.48 -3.47 16.98
N ALA A 52 -3.19 -2.49 16.13
CA ALA A 52 -1.82 -2.05 15.85
C ALA A 52 -1.08 -1.68 17.15
N GLY A 53 0.18 -2.08 17.27
CA GLY A 53 1.01 -1.89 18.47
C GLY A 53 0.96 -3.02 19.49
N SER A 54 0.06 -3.99 19.33
CA SER A 54 0.02 -5.19 20.19
C SER A 54 1.19 -6.13 19.87
N TYR A 55 1.87 -6.64 20.89
CA TYR A 55 2.87 -7.70 20.72
C TYR A 55 2.18 -9.07 20.61
N ILE A 56 2.36 -9.76 19.49
CA ILE A 56 1.64 -11.00 19.16
C ILE A 56 2.64 -12.10 18.84
N ARG A 57 2.29 -13.35 19.19
CA ARG A 57 3.01 -14.55 18.78
C ARG A 57 2.25 -15.27 17.67
N VAL A 58 2.86 -15.37 16.49
CA VAL A 58 2.31 -16.10 15.33
C VAL A 58 3.01 -17.45 15.21
N ARG A 59 2.23 -18.53 15.06
CA ARG A 59 2.75 -19.88 14.82
C ARG A 59 2.39 -20.30 13.40
N LEU A 60 3.41 -20.62 12.60
CA LEU A 60 3.25 -21.17 11.25
C LEU A 60 3.42 -22.70 11.34
N THR A 61 2.50 -23.46 10.75
CA THR A 61 2.49 -24.93 10.84
C THR A 61 3.27 -25.61 9.72
N GLN A 62 3.24 -25.06 8.50
CA GLN A 62 3.84 -25.63 7.30
C GLN A 62 4.90 -24.68 6.72
N ALA A 63 5.89 -24.31 7.54
CA ALA A 63 7.03 -23.56 7.07
C ALA A 63 8.08 -24.51 6.45
N PRO A 64 8.72 -24.13 5.33
CA PRO A 64 9.83 -24.90 4.76
C PRO A 64 10.99 -24.99 5.76
N CYS A 65 11.68 -26.15 5.83
CA CYS A 65 12.76 -26.37 6.80
C CYS A 65 13.97 -25.48 6.52
N GLU A 66 14.19 -25.14 5.25
CA GLU A 66 15.25 -24.25 4.79
C GLU A 66 15.14 -22.85 5.42
N LEU A 67 13.94 -22.40 5.77
CA LEU A 67 13.74 -21.10 6.42
C LEU A 67 14.30 -21.09 7.84
N VAL A 68 14.31 -22.24 8.52
CA VAL A 68 14.88 -22.38 9.87
C VAL A 68 16.38 -22.61 9.80
N GLU A 69 16.83 -23.49 8.90
CA GLU A 69 18.24 -23.85 8.74
C GLU A 69 19.09 -22.68 8.21
N CYS A 70 18.57 -21.92 7.26
CA CYS A 70 19.27 -20.79 6.63
C CYS A 70 18.86 -19.44 7.24
N PHE A 71 18.35 -19.42 8.48
CA PHE A 71 17.94 -18.17 9.12
C PHE A 71 19.15 -17.30 9.46
N ASN A 72 19.22 -16.12 8.84
CA ASN A 72 20.21 -15.10 9.15
C ASN A 72 19.55 -13.91 9.90
N PRO A 73 19.94 -13.62 11.16
CA PRO A 73 19.40 -12.51 11.94
C PRO A 73 19.57 -11.13 11.30
N SER A 74 20.53 -10.95 10.39
CA SER A 74 20.71 -9.68 9.67
C SER A 74 19.62 -9.41 8.62
N ASN A 75 18.89 -10.44 8.19
CA ASN A 75 17.81 -10.32 7.22
C ASN A 75 16.46 -10.24 7.94
N PRO A 76 15.75 -9.10 7.90
CA PRO A 76 14.48 -8.98 8.60
C PRO A 76 13.39 -9.83 7.95
N VAL A 77 12.56 -10.46 8.79
CA VAL A 77 11.35 -11.16 8.36
C VAL A 77 10.16 -10.22 8.48
N LEU A 78 9.53 -9.93 7.35
CA LEU A 78 8.31 -9.12 7.27
C LEU A 78 7.11 -10.04 7.04
N VAL A 79 6.06 -9.85 7.84
CA VAL A 79 4.78 -10.58 7.70
C VAL A 79 3.70 -9.56 7.38
N GLY A 80 3.04 -9.74 6.23
CA GLY A 80 1.95 -8.88 5.77
C GLY A 80 0.67 -9.69 5.54
N GLY A 81 -0.48 -9.07 5.84
CA GLY A 81 -1.78 -9.62 5.47
C GLY A 81 -2.06 -9.39 3.98
N LEU A 82 -2.59 -10.42 3.31
CA LEU A 82 -2.95 -10.35 1.90
C LEU A 82 -4.42 -9.94 1.74
N GLY A 83 -4.70 -9.03 0.81
CA GLY A 83 -6.09 -8.68 0.46
C GLY A 83 -6.78 -9.78 -0.35
N GLN A 84 -8.11 -9.84 -0.31
CA GLN A 84 -8.89 -10.84 -1.07
C GLN A 84 -8.65 -10.80 -2.59
N GLY A 85 -8.27 -9.64 -3.14
CA GLY A 85 -7.91 -9.48 -4.55
C GLY A 85 -6.48 -9.92 -4.89
N GLU A 86 -5.58 -10.02 -3.91
CA GLU A 86 -4.16 -10.28 -4.11
C GLU A 86 -3.80 -11.77 -4.10
N GLU A 87 -4.72 -12.64 -3.68
CA GLU A 87 -4.51 -14.08 -3.63
C GLU A 87 -4.67 -14.75 -5.01
N LYS A 88 -5.50 -14.17 -5.87
CA LYS A 88 -5.85 -14.76 -7.16
C LYS A 88 -4.69 -14.67 -8.14
N VAL A 89 -4.39 -15.80 -8.78
CA VAL A 89 -3.44 -15.86 -9.90
C VAL A 89 -4.17 -15.51 -11.19
N GLY A 90 -3.58 -14.62 -11.99
CA GLY A 90 -4.15 -14.22 -13.27
C GLY A 90 -3.23 -13.27 -14.03
N TYR A 91 -3.70 -12.82 -15.18
CA TYR A 91 -3.04 -11.78 -15.94
C TYR A 91 -3.34 -10.42 -15.33
N MET A 92 -2.28 -9.66 -15.02
CA MET A 92 -2.40 -8.28 -14.56
C MET A 92 -2.06 -7.35 -15.70
N HIS A 93 -2.99 -6.46 -16.04
CA HIS A 93 -2.72 -5.37 -16.98
C HIS A 93 -2.08 -4.21 -16.20
N LEU A 94 -0.85 -3.85 -16.57
CA LEU A 94 -0.05 -2.86 -15.84
C LEU A 94 0.55 -1.87 -16.84
N ARG A 95 0.57 -0.59 -16.45
CA ARG A 95 1.30 0.43 -17.19
C ARG A 95 2.71 0.51 -16.64
N MET A 96 3.68 -0.04 -17.37
CA MET A 96 5.09 0.02 -17.01
C MET A 96 5.84 1.04 -17.86
N LYS A 97 6.84 1.69 -17.27
CA LYS A 97 7.77 2.57 -17.96
C LYS A 97 9.18 2.16 -17.60
N ARG A 98 10.08 2.14 -18.59
CA ARG A 98 11.51 1.92 -18.33
C ARG A 98 12.05 3.00 -17.39
N HIS A 99 12.79 2.58 -16.37
CA HIS A 99 13.47 3.50 -15.47
C HIS A 99 14.52 4.33 -16.22
N ARG A 100 14.60 5.63 -15.93
CA ARG A 100 15.46 6.59 -16.67
C ARG A 100 16.93 6.16 -16.71
N TRP A 101 17.45 5.65 -15.60
CA TRP A 101 18.86 5.26 -15.44
C TRP A 101 19.17 3.83 -15.88
N PHE A 102 18.18 3.05 -16.31
CA PHE A 102 18.42 1.70 -16.82
C PHE A 102 18.88 1.78 -18.28
N PRO A 103 20.11 1.37 -18.63
CA PRO A 103 20.70 1.67 -19.93
C PRO A 103 20.10 0.85 -21.08
N LYS A 104 19.56 -0.35 -20.80
CA LYS A 104 19.06 -1.28 -21.83
C LYS A 104 17.55 -1.10 -22.05
N LEU A 105 17.09 -1.41 -23.25
CA LEU A 105 15.65 -1.57 -23.50
C LEU A 105 15.19 -2.91 -22.94
N LEU A 106 13.95 -2.95 -22.45
CA LEU A 106 13.33 -4.21 -22.06
C LEU A 106 12.70 -4.83 -23.31
N LYS A 107 13.00 -6.10 -23.53
CA LYS A 107 12.41 -6.87 -24.62
C LYS A 107 11.17 -7.60 -24.12
N ASN A 108 10.25 -7.84 -25.04
CA ASN A 108 9.06 -8.63 -24.76
C ASN A 108 9.42 -10.09 -24.47
N LEU A 109 8.74 -10.69 -23.49
CA LEU A 109 8.98 -12.06 -23.00
C LEU A 109 10.38 -12.32 -22.41
N ASP A 110 11.10 -11.27 -21.99
CA ASP A 110 12.32 -11.44 -21.20
C ASP A 110 11.98 -11.55 -19.70
N PRO A 111 12.69 -12.39 -18.92
CA PRO A 111 12.45 -12.54 -17.49
C PRO A 111 12.68 -11.22 -16.74
N LEU A 112 11.65 -10.78 -16.01
CA LEU A 112 11.67 -9.58 -15.19
C LEU A 112 11.25 -9.92 -13.76
N VAL A 113 12.05 -9.50 -12.78
CA VAL A 113 11.67 -9.55 -11.37
C VAL A 113 10.82 -8.33 -11.05
N LEU A 114 9.57 -8.56 -10.70
CA LEU A 114 8.62 -7.54 -10.31
C LEU A 114 8.46 -7.55 -8.78
N SER A 115 8.41 -6.36 -8.20
CA SER A 115 8.00 -6.15 -6.82
C SER A 115 6.63 -5.50 -6.84
N ALA A 116 5.60 -6.24 -6.43
CA ALA A 116 4.23 -5.76 -6.38
C ALA A 116 3.59 -6.16 -5.03
N GLY A 117 3.17 -5.16 -4.25
CA GLY A 117 2.70 -5.36 -2.88
C GLY A 117 3.77 -6.04 -2.02
N TRP A 118 3.39 -7.12 -1.33
CA TRP A 118 4.27 -7.94 -0.49
C TRP A 118 5.15 -8.94 -1.26
N ARG A 119 4.92 -9.11 -2.56
CA ARG A 119 5.53 -10.19 -3.34
C ARG A 119 6.61 -9.68 -4.28
N ARG A 120 7.72 -10.42 -4.32
CA ARG A 120 8.76 -10.33 -5.34
C ARG A 120 8.77 -11.63 -6.12
N TYR A 121 8.54 -11.56 -7.41
CA TYR A 121 8.44 -12.75 -8.26
C TYR A 121 8.94 -12.44 -9.66
N GLN A 122 9.41 -13.47 -10.35
CA GLN A 122 9.90 -13.38 -11.71
C GLN A 122 8.77 -13.73 -12.68
N THR A 123 8.56 -12.88 -13.70
CA THR A 123 7.57 -13.12 -14.76
C THR A 123 8.15 -12.84 -16.14
N LEU A 124 7.42 -13.28 -17.16
CA LEU A 124 7.67 -12.95 -18.56
C LEU A 124 6.55 -11.98 -19.01
N PRO A 125 6.77 -10.65 -18.95
CA PRO A 125 5.74 -9.69 -19.30
C PRO A 125 5.49 -9.67 -20.81
N VAL A 126 4.21 -9.54 -21.17
CA VAL A 126 3.80 -9.25 -22.55
C VAL A 126 3.64 -7.75 -22.70
N LEU A 127 4.52 -7.14 -23.49
CA LEU A 127 4.49 -5.70 -23.74
C LEU A 127 3.50 -5.38 -24.86
N SER A 128 2.57 -4.45 -24.59
CA SER A 128 1.60 -3.96 -25.57
C SER A 128 1.34 -2.48 -25.41
N GLN A 129 0.99 -1.80 -26.51
CA GLN A 129 0.51 -0.43 -26.50
C GLN A 129 -0.94 -0.39 -27.02
N GLU A 130 -1.76 0.43 -26.39
CA GLU A 130 -3.11 0.70 -26.87
C GLU A 130 -3.05 1.69 -28.04
N ASP A 131 -3.59 1.27 -29.19
CA ASP A 131 -3.78 2.14 -30.35
C ASP A 131 -5.04 3.01 -30.14
N ASN A 132 -5.16 4.11 -30.89
CA ASN A 132 -6.34 5.01 -30.82
C ASN A 132 -7.68 4.31 -31.10
N ASN A 133 -7.65 3.10 -31.66
CA ASN A 133 -8.82 2.29 -31.97
C ASN A 133 -9.20 1.31 -30.83
N GLY A 134 -8.60 1.44 -29.64
CA GLY A 134 -8.85 0.56 -28.49
C GLY A 134 -8.29 -0.87 -28.65
N ARG A 135 -7.42 -1.09 -29.64
CA ARG A 135 -6.74 -2.37 -29.85
C ARG A 135 -5.38 -2.37 -29.15
N HIS A 136 -5.04 -3.47 -28.50
CA HIS A 136 -3.72 -3.66 -27.92
C HIS A 136 -2.78 -4.32 -28.92
N ARG A 137 -1.81 -3.55 -29.43
CA ARG A 137 -0.77 -4.05 -30.31
C ARG A 137 0.44 -4.46 -29.49
N MET A 138 0.91 -5.69 -29.70
CA MET A 138 2.12 -6.22 -29.06
C MET A 138 3.36 -5.45 -29.54
N LEU A 139 4.22 -5.06 -28.61
CA LEU A 139 5.49 -4.41 -28.87
C LEU A 139 6.65 -5.41 -28.74
N LYS A 140 7.72 -5.23 -29.51
CA LYS A 140 8.94 -6.05 -29.35
C LYS A 140 9.82 -5.55 -28.20
N TYR A 141 9.81 -4.24 -27.95
CA TYR A 141 10.60 -3.55 -26.94
C TYR A 141 9.77 -2.47 -26.26
N THR A 142 10.13 -2.09 -25.02
CA THR A 142 9.58 -0.93 -24.30
C THR A 142 10.09 0.40 -24.83
#